data_AF-A0A451AK90-F1
#
_entry.id   AF-A0A451AK90-F1
#
_cell.length_a   1.000
_cell.length_b   1.000
_cell.length_c   1.000
_cell.angle_alpha   90.00
_cell.angle_beta   90.00
_cell.angle_gamma   90.00
#
_symmetry.space_group_name_H-M   'P 1'
#
loop_
_entity.id
_entity.type
_entity.pdbx_description
1 polymer ?
#
loop_
_entity_poly.entity_id
_entity_poly.type
_entity_poly.pdbx_seq_one_letter_code
_entity_poly.pdbx_strand_id
1 'polypeptide(L)' 'MDIKITEQERIRVVDGQDVFDIMRRILLREERIDQDKEHFWMVGLDVSSRLL' A
#
# COMPACT_ATOMS: atom_id res chain seq x y z
N MET A 1 -4.40 -3.91 11.43
CA MET A 1 -3.48 -2.75 11.36
C MET A 1 -4.13 -1.72 10.47
N ASP A 2 -4.41 -0.53 10.98
CA ASP A 2 -4.87 0.58 10.13
C ASP A 2 -3.64 1.21 9.48
N ILE A 3 -3.53 1.06 8.16
CA ILE A 3 -2.41 1.58 7.38
C ILE A 3 -2.77 3.01 6.97
N LYS A 4 -2.03 4.00 7.49
CA LYS A 4 -2.24 5.39 7.08
C LYS A 4 -1.67 5.60 5.68
N ILE A 5 -2.57 5.81 4.72
CA ILE A 5 -2.23 6.21 3.36
C ILE A 5 -1.78 7.68 3.39
N THR A 6 -0.60 7.95 2.84
CA THR A 6 -0.08 9.32 2.64
C THR A 6 -0.56 9.88 1.30
N GLU A 7 -0.54 11.20 1.13
CA GLU A 7 -0.87 11.84 -0.16
C GLU A 7 -0.02 11.31 -1.33
N GLN A 8 1.22 10.89 -1.06
CA GLN A 8 2.12 10.27 -2.05
C GLN A 8 1.70 8.87 -2.48
N GLU A 9 0.81 8.22 -1.73
CA GLU A 9 0.23 6.90 -2.00
C GLU A 9 -1.19 7.02 -2.56
N ARG A 10 -1.78 8.23 -2.59
CA ARG A 10 -3.05 8.54 -3.25
C ARG A 10 -2.88 8.71 -4.76
N ILE A 11 -2.20 7.75 -5.37
CA ILE A 11 -2.08 7.68 -6.83
C ILE A 11 -3.26 6.90 -7.41
N ARG A 12 -3.53 7.12 -8.69
CA ARG A 12 -4.41 6.23 -9.45
C ARG A 12 -3.66 4.93 -9.72
N VAL A 13 -4.25 3.81 -9.30
CA VAL A 13 -3.77 2.47 -9.63
C VAL A 13 -4.19 2.16 -11.05
N VAL A 14 -3.20 2.01 -11.93
CA VAL A 14 -3.38 1.65 -13.34
C VAL A 14 -3.09 0.15 -13.51
N ASP A 15 -2.07 -0.36 -12.83
CA ASP A 15 -1.69 -1.77 -12.92
C ASP A 15 -1.07 -2.31 -11.61
N GLY A 16 -0.53 -3.53 -11.67
CA GLY A 16 0.06 -4.21 -10.52
C GLY A 16 1.36 -3.57 -10.01
N GLN A 17 2.09 -2.81 -10.84
CA GLN A 17 3.31 -2.12 -10.43
C GLN A 17 2.99 -1.00 -9.44
N ASP A 18 1.89 -0.26 -9.67
CA ASP A 18 1.43 0.77 -8.75
C ASP A 18 1.13 0.19 -7.35
N VAL A 19 0.44 -0.96 -7.32
CA VAL A 19 0.13 -1.65 -6.06
C VAL A 19 1.40 -2.10 -5.38
N PHE A 20 2.33 -2.72 -6.11
CA PHE A 20 3.62 -3.16 -5.56
C PHE A 20 4.42 -1.99 -4.95
N ASP A 21 4.51 -0.86 -5.64
CA ASP A 21 5.27 0.30 -5.17
C ASP A 21 4.68 0.91 -3.89
N ILE A 22 3.35 1.00 -3.81
CA ILE A 22 2.64 1.47 -2.62
C ILE A 22 2.88 0.53 -1.45
N MET A 23 2.70 -0.76 -1.68
CA MET A 23 2.89 -1.79 -0.66
C MET A 23 4.34 -1.87 -0.17
N ARG A 24 5.31 -1.73 -1.07
CA ARG A 24 6.73 -1.66 -0.70
C ARG A 24 7.02 -0.44 0.17
N ARG A 25 6.43 0.72 -0.11
CA ARG A 25 6.59 1.92 0.73
C ARG A 25 5.99 1.72 2.11
N ILE A 26 4.82 1.07 2.21
CA ILE A 26 4.20 0.73 3.48
C ILE A 26 5.09 -0.22 4.29
N LEU A 27 5.58 -1.31 3.67
CA LEU A 27 6.45 -2.28 4.31
C LEU A 27 7.73 -1.64 4.87
N LEU A 28 8.36 -0.74 4.10
CA LEU A 28 9.58 -0.04 4.52
C LEU A 28 9.38 0.94 5.70
N ARG A 29 8.13 1.26 6.07
CA ARG A 29 7.82 2.07 7.26
C ARG A 29 7.74 1.24 8.54
N GLU A 30 7.59 -0.07 8.43
CA GLU A 30 7.51 -0.97 9.59
C GLU A 30 8.87 -1.15 10.26
N GLU A 31 8.87 -1.61 11.51
CA GLU A 31 10.11 -1.99 12.17
C GLU A 31 10.79 -3.12 11.40
N ARG A 32 12.13 -3.12 11.36
CA ARG A 32 12.91 -4.07 10.57
C ARG A 32 12.57 -5.54 10.87
N ILE A 33 12.21 -5.85 12.12
CA ILE A 33 11.84 -7.21 12.54
C ILE A 33 10.45 -7.64 12.04
N ASP A 34 9.59 -6.68 11.70
CA ASP A 34 8.24 -6.93 11.22
C ASP A 34 8.20 -7.07 9.70
N GLN A 35 9.16 -6.47 8.98
CA GLN A 35 9.26 -6.54 7.53
C GLN A 35 9.39 -7.96 6.95
N ASP A 36 9.99 -8.90 7.72
CA ASP A 36 10.18 -10.29 7.29
C ASP A 36 9.00 -11.21 7.65
N LYS A 37 7.94 -10.67 8.29
CA LYS A 37 6.74 -11.44 8.61
C LYS A 37 5.88 -11.65 7.36
N GLU A 38 4.90 -12.54 7.47
CA GLU A 38 3.89 -12.69 6.41
C GLU A 38 2.89 -11.54 6.49
N HIS A 39 2.70 -10.84 5.37
CA HIS A 39 1.70 -9.78 5.24
C HIS A 39 0.61 -10.19 4.26
N PHE A 40 -0.63 -9.99 4.69
CA PHE A 40 -1.79 -10.05 3.82
C PHE A 40 -2.43 -8.66 3.73
N TRP A 41 -2.52 -8.12 2.52
CA TRP A 41 -3.08 -6.80 2.28
C TRP A 41 -4.38 -6.90 1.48
N MET A 42 -5.35 -6.08 1.87
CA MET A 42 -6.57 -5.85 1.12
C MET A 42 -6.61 -4.39 0.71
N VAL A 43 -6.87 -4.14 -0.58
CA VAL A 43 -6.89 -2.79 -1.15
C VAL A 43 -8.31 -2.46 -1.60
N GLY A 44 -8.87 -1.41 -1.02
CA GLY A 44 -10.10 -0.79 -1.51
C GLY A 44 -9.75 0.29 -2.53
N LEU A 45 -10.38 0.24 -3.70
CA LEU A 45 -10.28 1.29 -4.71
C LEU A 45 -11.61 2.03 -4.84
N ASP A 46 -11.54 3.33 -5.07
CA ASP A 46 -12.68 4.15 -5.46
C ASP A 46 -13.07 3.93 -6.94
N VAL A 47 -14.14 4.59 -7.37
CA VAL A 47 -14.65 4.51 -8.75
C VAL A 47 -13.68 5.04 -9.81
N SER A 48 -12.64 5.76 -9.40
CA SER A 48 -11.57 6.29 -10.25
C SER A 48 -10.27 5.47 -10.15
N SER A 49 -10.33 4.30 -9.52
CA SER A 49 -9.18 3.42 -9.26
C SER A 49 -8.12 4.04 -8.36
N ARG A 50 -8.51 4.87 -7.37
CA ARG A 50 -7.60 5.40 -6.34
C ARG A 50 -7.81 4.67 -5.03
N LEU A 51 -6.76 4.53 -4.22
CA LEU A 51 -6.87 3.97 -2.87
C LEU A 51 -7.80 4.80 -1.99
N LEU A 52 -8.69 4.10 -1.26
CA LEU A 52 -9.60 4.66 -0.26
C LEU A 52 -8.90 4.92 1.08
#